data_AF-A0A955DAZ6-F1
#
_entry.id   AF-A0A955DAZ6-F1
#
_cell.length_a   1.000
_cell.length_b   1.000
_cell.length_c   1.000
_cell.angle_alpha   90.00
_cell.angle_beta   90.00
_cell.angle_gamma   90.00
#
_symmetry.space_group_name_H-M   'P 1'
#
loop_
_entity.id
_entity.type
_entity.pdbx_description
1 polymer ?
#
loop_
_entity_poly.entity_id
_entity_poly.type
_entity_poly.pdbx_seq_one_letter_code
_entity_poly.pdbx_strand_id
1 'polypeptide(L)'
;MRSLVWFRADLRTADNSALLAACKAAGGSAANGAGHHGVVGVFLLAPRQWQEHDWAPVKVDLILRTLAELSKALAALNIPLKIIRADRFADAPKALLDLARECACDALYFNKEYEIDEVRRDEAVRDAFEDAGLPVHAFTDQTLLEPGELRTTEGKWYTVYTPFKKAALARLGDNGGIRPPPPPNKPANPALDAHPLPHPPPPVDGPRPP
;
A
#
# COMPACT_ATOMS: atom_id res chain seq x y z
N MET A 1 16.65 -10.33 4.85
CA MET A 1 16.16 -9.03 4.37
C MET A 1 14.90 -8.65 5.11
N ARG A 2 14.77 -7.38 5.45
CA ARG A 2 13.58 -6.80 6.04
C ARG A 2 12.90 -5.87 5.04
N SER A 3 11.62 -6.09 4.80
CA SER A 3 10.85 -5.31 3.83
C SER A 3 9.97 -4.28 4.53
N LEU A 4 9.92 -3.06 4.00
CA LEU A 4 8.93 -2.04 4.37
C LEU A 4 7.75 -2.13 3.39
N VAL A 5 6.54 -2.37 3.89
CA VAL A 5 5.31 -2.37 3.08
C VAL A 5 4.52 -1.12 3.39
N TRP A 6 4.37 -0.23 2.40
CA TRP A 6 3.66 1.04 2.56
C TRP A 6 2.21 0.94 2.09
N PHE A 7 1.31 0.93 3.07
CA PHE A 7 -0.13 0.88 2.88
C PHE A 7 -0.72 2.29 2.72
N ARG A 8 -1.73 2.40 1.85
CA ARG A 8 -2.51 3.60 1.54
C ARG A 8 -3.99 3.24 1.40
N ALA A 9 -4.57 3.25 0.20
CA ALA A 9 -5.95 2.83 -0.04
C ALA A 9 -6.18 1.29 0.03
N ASP A 10 -5.13 0.50 0.27
CA ASP A 10 -5.08 -0.96 0.21
C ASP A 10 -4.97 -1.62 1.59
N LEU A 11 -5.77 -1.15 2.57
CA LEU A 11 -5.75 -1.56 3.97
C LEU A 11 -6.28 -2.99 4.22
N ARG A 12 -5.62 -3.99 3.64
CA ARG A 12 -5.97 -5.41 3.73
C ARG A 12 -4.75 -6.32 3.65
N THR A 13 -4.87 -7.51 4.22
CA THR A 13 -3.82 -8.55 4.15
C THR A 13 -4.09 -9.62 3.09
N ALA A 14 -5.37 -9.88 2.79
CA ALA A 14 -5.78 -10.79 1.73
C ALA A 14 -5.70 -10.09 0.38
N ASP A 15 -5.24 -10.82 -0.64
CA ASP A 15 -5.16 -10.32 -2.03
C ASP A 15 -4.50 -8.93 -2.11
N ASN A 16 -3.32 -8.79 -1.49
CA ASN A 16 -2.50 -7.59 -1.54
C ASN A 16 -1.14 -7.94 -2.16
N SER A 17 -0.89 -7.45 -3.37
CA SER A 17 0.27 -7.81 -4.19
C SER A 17 1.59 -7.39 -3.55
N ALA A 18 1.68 -6.15 -3.06
CA ALA A 18 2.86 -5.63 -2.37
C ALA A 18 3.19 -6.43 -1.09
N LEU A 19 2.18 -6.69 -0.25
CA LEU A 19 2.37 -7.46 0.98
C LEU A 19 2.81 -8.90 0.68
N LEU A 20 2.17 -9.56 -0.29
CA LEU A 20 2.52 -10.91 -0.70
C LEU A 20 3.96 -11.00 -1.21
N ALA A 21 4.38 -10.05 -2.06
CA ALA A 21 5.74 -9.98 -2.57
C ALA A 21 6.75 -9.74 -1.44
N ALA A 22 6.45 -8.84 -0.50
CA ALA A 22 7.30 -8.58 0.65
C ALA A 22 7.46 -9.80 1.56
N CYS A 23 6.37 -10.52 1.87
CA CYS A 23 6.42 -11.74 2.69
C CYS A 23 7.18 -12.88 2.01
N LYS A 24 7.10 -13.00 0.67
CA LYS A 24 7.91 -13.95 -0.11
C LYS A 24 9.39 -13.61 -0.03
N ALA A 25 9.74 -12.33 -0.20
CA ALA A 25 11.13 -11.84 -0.18
C ALA A 25 11.77 -11.98 1.22
N ALA A 26 11.01 -11.71 2.29
CA ALA A 26 11.48 -11.88 3.66
C ALA A 26 11.78 -13.34 4.04
N GLY A 27 11.23 -14.31 3.29
CA GLY A 27 11.33 -15.74 3.58
C GLY A 27 10.32 -16.23 4.62
N GLY A 28 10.19 -17.55 4.75
CA GLY A 28 9.29 -18.18 5.73
C GLY A 28 9.88 -18.24 7.14
N SER A 29 9.01 -18.43 8.15
CA SER A 29 9.33 -18.58 9.59
C SER A 29 10.36 -19.66 9.95
N ALA A 30 10.84 -20.47 8.99
CA ALA A 30 11.79 -21.57 9.20
C ALA A 30 13.26 -21.15 9.07
N ALA A 31 13.57 -19.87 8.86
CA ALA A 31 14.94 -19.38 8.94
C ALA A 31 15.39 -19.38 10.41
N ASN A 32 15.97 -20.51 10.83
CA ASN A 32 16.60 -20.74 12.11
C ASN A 32 17.54 -19.58 12.48
N GLY A 33 17.15 -18.77 13.46
CA GLY A 33 18.05 -17.99 14.31
C GLY A 33 18.69 -16.74 13.70
N ALA A 34 18.57 -15.64 14.45
CA ALA A 34 19.51 -14.50 14.47
C ALA A 34 19.72 -13.67 13.19
N GLY A 35 18.91 -13.84 12.15
CA GLY A 35 19.03 -13.04 10.93
C GLY A 35 18.13 -11.79 10.90
N HIS A 36 18.58 -10.77 10.17
CA HIS A 36 17.83 -9.55 9.85
C HIS A 36 16.72 -9.85 8.80
N HIS A 37 15.62 -10.44 9.25
CA HIS A 37 14.49 -10.83 8.40
C HIS A 37 13.15 -10.39 8.98
N GLY A 38 12.21 -10.04 8.11
CA GLY A 38 10.84 -9.74 8.50
C GLY A 38 10.16 -8.77 7.55
N VAL A 39 8.93 -8.40 7.91
CA VAL A 39 8.17 -7.37 7.20
C VAL A 39 7.70 -6.36 8.23
N VAL A 40 7.80 -5.07 7.89
CA VAL A 40 7.25 -3.96 8.66
C VAL A 40 6.20 -3.28 7.79
N GLY A 41 4.98 -3.16 8.28
CA GLY A 41 3.94 -2.36 7.63
C GLY A 41 4.08 -0.90 8.04
N VAL A 42 3.82 0.03 7.13
CA VAL A 42 3.71 1.46 7.44
C VAL A 42 2.47 2.07 6.82
N PHE A 43 1.80 2.95 7.57
CA PHE A 43 0.78 3.85 7.07
C PHE A 43 1.17 5.31 7.40
N LEU A 44 1.06 6.19 6.41
CA LEU A 44 1.44 7.60 6.52
C LEU A 44 0.18 8.47 6.62
N LEU A 45 0.09 9.24 7.70
CA LEU A 45 -0.95 10.25 7.90
C LEU A 45 -0.53 11.56 7.25
N ALA A 46 -1.34 12.04 6.30
CA ALA A 46 -1.12 13.31 5.59
C ALA A 46 -2.29 14.29 5.77
N PRO A 47 -2.55 14.78 7.00
CA PRO A 47 -3.77 15.51 7.31
C PRO A 47 -3.93 16.82 6.53
N ARG A 48 -2.85 17.56 6.21
CA ARG A 48 -2.97 18.76 5.37
C ARG A 48 -3.24 18.40 3.91
N GLN A 49 -2.59 17.36 3.40
CA GLN A 49 -2.89 16.86 2.05
C GLN A 49 -4.36 16.42 1.92
N TRP A 50 -4.89 15.70 2.90
CA TRP A 50 -6.27 15.24 2.89
C TRP A 50 -7.27 16.40 2.90
N GLN A 51 -6.97 17.49 3.60
CA GLN A 51 -7.76 18.71 3.56
C GLN A 51 -7.73 19.36 2.17
N GLU A 52 -6.58 19.39 1.51
CA GLU A 52 -6.44 19.94 0.15
C GLU A 52 -7.14 19.09 -0.91
N HIS A 53 -7.35 17.80 -0.64
CA HIS A 53 -8.10 16.89 -1.49
C HIS A 53 -9.59 16.80 -1.07
N ASP A 54 -10.06 17.72 -0.22
CA ASP A 54 -11.43 17.78 0.29
C ASP A 54 -11.94 16.43 0.87
N TRP A 55 -11.07 15.70 1.56
CA TRP A 55 -11.48 14.44 2.18
C TRP A 55 -12.54 14.69 3.24
N ALA A 56 -13.72 14.09 3.05
CA ALA A 56 -14.79 14.17 4.01
C ALA A 56 -14.36 13.55 5.36
N PRO A 57 -14.77 14.13 6.51
CA PRO A 57 -14.45 13.59 7.83
C PRO A 57 -14.83 12.11 8.00
N VAL A 58 -15.94 11.68 7.39
CA VAL A 58 -16.39 10.27 7.41
C VAL A 58 -15.45 9.33 6.68
N LYS A 59 -14.76 9.80 5.62
CA LYS A 59 -13.74 9.01 4.92
C LYS A 59 -12.52 8.82 5.81
N VAL A 60 -12.11 9.87 6.52
CA VAL A 60 -11.00 9.80 7.49
C VAL A 60 -11.34 8.83 8.62
N ASP A 61 -12.54 8.93 9.21
CA ASP A 61 -13.01 8.01 10.25
C ASP A 61 -12.98 6.54 9.78
N LEU A 62 -13.52 6.26 8.58
CA LEU A 62 -13.48 4.93 7.99
C LEU A 62 -12.04 4.39 7.88
N ILE A 63 -11.12 5.20 7.35
CA ILE A 63 -9.70 4.83 7.19
C ILE A 63 -9.07 4.49 8.54
N LEU A 64 -9.27 5.32 9.57
CA LEU A 64 -8.67 5.10 10.89
C LEU A 64 -9.23 3.83 11.57
N ARG A 65 -10.52 3.53 11.39
CA ARG A 65 -11.12 2.28 11.88
C ARG A 65 -10.61 1.07 11.12
N THR A 66 -10.51 1.14 9.80
CA THR A 66 -9.96 0.07 8.97
C THR A 66 -8.48 -0.18 9.29
N LEU A 67 -7.72 0.87 9.57
CA LEU A 67 -6.32 0.78 9.99
C LEU A 67 -6.16 -0.02 11.30
N ALA A 68 -7.11 0.12 12.23
CA ALA A 68 -7.11 -0.66 13.46
C ALA A 68 -7.34 -2.15 13.21
N GLU A 69 -8.24 -2.51 12.30
CA GLU A 69 -8.45 -3.90 11.89
C GLU A 69 -7.26 -4.45 11.11
N LEU A 70 -6.65 -3.65 10.23
CA LEU A 70 -5.41 -4.01 9.53
C LEU A 70 -4.28 -4.31 10.53
N SER A 71 -4.11 -3.48 11.56
CA SER A 71 -3.09 -3.70 12.58
C SER A 71 -3.24 -5.05 13.28
N LYS A 72 -4.48 -5.47 13.59
CA LYS A 72 -4.76 -6.79 14.18
C LYS A 72 -4.44 -7.92 13.21
N ALA A 73 -4.84 -7.77 11.94
CA ALA A 73 -4.58 -8.75 10.90
C ALA A 73 -3.08 -8.93 10.61
N LEU A 74 -2.31 -7.84 10.58
CA LEU A 74 -0.86 -7.85 10.43
C LEU A 74 -0.15 -8.45 11.65
N ALA A 75 -0.61 -8.15 12.87
CA ALA A 75 -0.05 -8.74 14.08
C ALA A 75 -0.17 -10.28 14.09
N ALA A 76 -1.30 -10.83 13.60
CA ALA A 76 -1.46 -12.28 13.44
C ALA A 76 -0.41 -12.91 12.50
N LEU A 77 0.14 -12.11 11.57
CA LEU A 77 1.20 -12.46 10.63
C LEU A 77 2.61 -12.12 11.14
N ASN A 78 2.79 -11.68 12.40
CA ASN A 78 4.06 -11.14 12.94
C ASN A 78 4.56 -9.86 12.26
N ILE A 79 3.65 -9.07 11.68
CA ILE A 79 4.01 -7.83 10.98
C ILE A 79 3.59 -6.65 11.86
N PRO A 80 4.53 -5.90 12.45
CA PRO A 80 4.20 -4.67 13.15
C PRO A 80 3.79 -3.58 12.16
N LEU A 81 2.74 -2.84 12.50
CA LEU A 81 2.29 -1.67 11.75
C LEU A 81 2.82 -0.39 12.40
N LYS A 82 3.53 0.40 11.62
CA LYS A 82 4.07 1.71 11.99
C LYS A 82 3.16 2.80 11.45
N ILE A 83 2.79 3.75 12.30
CA ILE A 83 2.02 4.93 11.89
C ILE A 83 2.95 6.13 11.96
N ILE A 84 3.21 6.74 10.80
CA ILE A 84 4.03 7.95 10.70
C ILE A 84 3.17 9.11 10.20
N ARG A 85 3.66 10.33 10.40
CA ARG A 85 2.98 11.54 9.94
C ARG A 85 3.90 12.34 9.03
N ALA A 86 3.35 12.78 7.92
CA ALA A 86 3.97 13.75 7.03
C ALA A 86 2.84 14.68 6.56
N ASP A 87 2.85 15.96 6.92
CA ASP A 87 1.66 16.81 6.76
C ASP A 87 1.19 16.89 5.29
N ARG A 88 2.13 16.85 4.34
CA ARG A 88 1.88 16.83 2.88
C ARG A 88 2.57 15.65 2.20
N PHE A 89 2.14 15.33 0.98
CA PHE A 89 2.80 14.29 0.17
C PHE A 89 4.26 14.59 -0.14
N ALA A 90 4.65 15.88 -0.24
CA ALA A 90 6.04 16.28 -0.42
C ALA A 90 6.97 15.86 0.73
N ASP A 91 6.41 15.62 1.92
CA ASP A 91 7.17 15.20 3.11
C ASP A 91 7.31 13.67 3.21
N ALA A 92 6.56 12.91 2.38
CA ALA A 92 6.52 11.46 2.42
C ALA A 92 7.87 10.77 2.12
N PRO A 93 8.67 11.20 1.12
CA PRO A 93 9.96 10.56 0.82
C PRO A 93 10.88 10.54 2.03
N LYS A 94 11.04 11.69 2.70
CA LYS A 94 11.89 11.80 3.89
C LYS A 94 11.34 10.94 5.03
N ALA A 95 10.05 11.05 5.33
CA ALA A 95 9.44 10.34 6.46
C ALA A 95 9.52 8.81 6.31
N LEU A 96 9.28 8.30 5.10
CA LEU A 96 9.38 6.86 4.80
C LEU A 96 10.84 6.37 4.82
N LEU A 97 11.78 7.16 4.28
CA LEU A 97 13.19 6.78 4.28
C LEU A 97 13.80 6.77 5.69
N ASP A 98 13.44 7.74 6.53
CA ASP A 98 13.84 7.78 7.94
C ASP A 98 13.32 6.55 8.68
N LEU A 99 12.04 6.19 8.49
CA LEU A 99 11.46 4.98 9.09
C LEU A 99 12.14 3.70 8.57
N ALA A 100 12.42 3.63 7.26
CA ALA A 100 13.13 2.50 6.66
C ALA A 100 14.50 2.31 7.33
N ARG A 101 15.25 3.39 7.57
CA ARG A 101 16.53 3.34 8.27
C ARG A 101 16.38 2.94 9.74
N GLU A 102 15.42 3.52 10.45
CA GLU A 102 15.14 3.21 11.86
C GLU A 102 14.80 1.72 12.05
N CYS A 103 13.94 1.18 11.19
CA CYS A 103 13.54 -0.21 11.22
C CYS A 103 14.58 -1.12 10.56
N ALA A 104 15.64 -0.56 9.98
CA ALA A 104 16.59 -1.21 9.08
C ALA A 104 15.84 -2.05 8.02
N CYS A 105 15.14 -1.42 7.09
CA CYS A 105 14.50 -2.09 5.97
C CYS A 105 15.41 -2.01 4.75
N ASP A 106 15.51 -3.11 4.01
CA ASP A 106 16.37 -3.24 2.83
C ASP A 106 15.64 -2.88 1.54
N ALA A 107 14.31 -2.80 1.54
CA ALA A 107 13.50 -2.58 0.35
C ALA A 107 12.12 -2.01 0.70
N LEU A 108 11.54 -1.26 -0.24
CA LEU A 108 10.18 -0.72 -0.16
C LEU A 108 9.24 -1.45 -1.12
N TYR A 109 8.05 -1.79 -0.62
CA TYR A 109 6.99 -2.43 -1.39
C TYR A 109 5.70 -1.63 -1.26
N PHE A 110 5.03 -1.33 -2.37
CA PHE A 110 3.74 -0.64 -2.35
C PHE A 110 2.89 -0.96 -3.59
N ASN A 111 1.57 -0.78 -3.49
CA ASN A 111 0.64 -0.93 -4.61
C ASN A 111 0.35 0.43 -5.26
N LYS A 112 0.50 0.59 -6.58
CA LYS A 112 0.34 1.87 -7.30
C LYS A 112 -1.03 2.53 -7.06
N GLU A 113 -1.03 3.85 -6.85
CA GLU A 113 -2.19 4.73 -6.97
C GLU A 113 -2.09 5.51 -8.30
N TYR A 114 -3.21 5.94 -8.87
CA TYR A 114 -3.25 6.45 -10.27
C TYR A 114 -3.63 7.93 -10.37
N GLU A 115 -4.06 8.52 -9.26
CA GLU A 115 -4.34 9.94 -9.11
C GLU A 115 -3.05 10.77 -9.22
N ILE A 116 -3.13 11.98 -9.79
CA ILE A 116 -1.95 12.75 -10.23
C ILE A 116 -0.98 13.04 -9.09
N ASP A 117 -1.49 13.47 -7.94
CA ASP A 117 -0.64 13.86 -6.80
C ASP A 117 -0.06 12.62 -6.09
N GLU A 118 -0.80 11.52 -6.09
CA GLU A 118 -0.38 10.22 -5.60
C GLU A 118 0.72 9.61 -6.49
N VAL A 119 0.61 9.72 -7.82
CA VAL A 119 1.66 9.31 -8.76
C VAL A 119 2.93 10.12 -8.52
N ARG A 120 2.83 11.44 -8.43
CA ARG A 120 3.98 12.33 -8.15
C ARG A 120 4.64 12.01 -6.81
N ARG A 121 3.83 11.73 -5.78
CA ARG A 121 4.30 11.30 -4.46
C ARG A 121 5.06 9.98 -4.57
N ASP A 122 4.49 8.99 -5.26
CA ASP A 122 5.08 7.65 -5.39
C ASP A 122 6.40 7.70 -6.20
N GLU A 123 6.48 8.56 -7.23
CA GLU A 123 7.72 8.84 -7.96
C GLU A 123 8.78 9.48 -7.05
N ALA A 124 8.43 10.53 -6.31
CA ALA A 124 9.38 11.19 -5.40
C ALA A 124 9.88 10.24 -4.28
N VAL A 125 9.00 9.37 -3.78
CA VAL A 125 9.37 8.33 -2.81
C VAL A 125 10.30 7.30 -3.45
N ARG A 126 9.98 6.83 -4.66
CA ARG A 126 10.82 5.88 -5.39
C ARG A 126 12.22 6.45 -5.59
N ASP A 127 12.31 7.65 -6.14
CA ASP A 127 13.58 8.30 -6.46
C ASP A 127 14.43 8.47 -5.18
N ALA A 128 13.83 8.90 -4.06
CA ALA A 128 14.54 9.03 -2.77
C ALA A 128 15.04 7.70 -2.19
N PHE A 129 14.33 6.60 -2.40
CA PHE A 129 14.75 5.26 -1.96
C PHE A 129 15.86 4.71 -2.87
N GLU A 130 15.74 4.88 -4.18
CA GLU A 130 16.75 4.47 -5.16
C GLU A 130 18.07 5.23 -4.97
N ASP A 131 18.01 6.55 -4.74
CA ASP A 131 19.18 7.38 -4.39
C ASP A 131 19.86 6.92 -3.09
N ALA A 132 19.09 6.35 -2.16
CA ALA A 132 19.60 5.76 -0.93
C ALA A 132 20.09 4.30 -1.09
N GLY A 133 20.03 3.74 -2.30
CA GLY A 133 20.43 2.36 -2.59
C GLY A 133 19.43 1.31 -2.11
N LEU A 134 18.19 1.68 -1.79
CA LEU A 134 17.13 0.79 -1.35
C LEU A 134 16.18 0.50 -2.52
N PRO A 135 16.08 -0.76 -3.01
CA PRO A 135 15.17 -1.10 -4.10
C PRO A 135 13.69 -0.86 -3.75
N VAL A 136 12.93 -0.49 -4.77
CA VAL A 136 11.51 -0.18 -4.69
C VAL A 136 10.72 -1.12 -5.61
N HIS A 137 9.66 -1.70 -5.07
CA HIS A 137 8.78 -2.63 -5.77
C HIS A 137 7.35 -2.13 -5.76
N ALA A 138 6.86 -1.70 -6.92
CA ALA A 138 5.51 -1.17 -7.10
C ALA A 138 4.62 -2.13 -7.90
N PHE A 139 3.40 -2.39 -7.44
CA PHE A 139 2.49 -3.37 -8.03
C PHE A 139 1.14 -2.77 -8.45
N THR A 140 0.56 -3.28 -9.54
CA THR A 140 -0.83 -2.99 -9.92
C THR A 140 -1.76 -3.87 -9.08
N ASP A 141 -2.68 -3.26 -8.34
CA ASP A 141 -3.49 -3.98 -7.34
C ASP A 141 -4.93 -3.44 -7.19
N GLN A 142 -5.17 -2.17 -7.51
CA GLN A 142 -6.50 -1.55 -7.46
C GLN A 142 -7.36 -1.82 -8.72
N THR A 143 -6.74 -2.33 -9.78
CA THR A 143 -7.39 -2.59 -11.07
C THR A 143 -7.11 -4.02 -11.52
N LEU A 144 -8.09 -4.62 -12.21
CA LEU A 144 -7.96 -6.00 -12.73
C LEU A 144 -6.93 -6.12 -13.85
N LEU A 145 -6.67 -5.03 -14.56
CA LEU A 145 -5.68 -4.90 -15.64
C LEU A 145 -4.91 -3.61 -15.42
N GLU A 146 -3.64 -3.58 -15.84
CA GLU A 146 -2.80 -2.40 -15.65
C GLU A 146 -3.26 -1.27 -16.58
N PRO A 147 -3.45 -0.03 -16.08
CA PRO A 147 -3.77 1.09 -16.96
C PRO A 147 -2.71 1.25 -18.06
N GLY A 148 -3.17 1.22 -19.31
CA GLY A 148 -2.33 1.28 -20.49
C GLY A 148 -2.11 -0.06 -21.18
N GLU A 149 -2.40 -1.18 -20.51
CA GLU A 149 -2.36 -2.54 -21.07
C GLU A 149 -3.40 -2.74 -22.20
N LEU A 150 -4.58 -2.11 -22.04
CA LEU A 150 -5.63 -2.11 -23.06
C LEU A 150 -5.56 -0.85 -23.91
N ARG A 151 -5.24 -1.03 -25.19
CA ARG A 151 -5.22 0.01 -26.22
C ARG A 151 -6.09 -0.38 -27.40
N THR A 152 -6.57 0.62 -28.13
CA THR A 152 -7.21 0.38 -29.43
C THR A 152 -6.19 -0.19 -30.42
N THR A 153 -6.65 -0.68 -31.56
CA THR A 153 -5.78 -1.11 -32.66
C THR A 153 -4.83 -0.02 -33.16
N GLU A 154 -5.21 1.26 -32.98
CA GLU A 154 -4.38 2.44 -33.28
C GLU A 154 -3.43 2.83 -32.13
N GLY A 155 -3.36 2.04 -31.05
CA GLY A 155 -2.54 2.34 -29.87
C GLY A 155 -3.10 3.43 -28.95
N LYS A 156 -4.32 3.94 -29.20
CA LYS A 156 -4.94 5.00 -28.41
C LYS A 156 -5.66 4.45 -27.18
N TRP A 157 -5.98 5.35 -26.25
CA TRP A 157 -6.89 5.06 -25.14
C TRP A 157 -8.31 4.82 -25.67
N TYR A 158 -9.05 3.93 -24.99
CA TYR A 158 -10.48 3.78 -25.26
C TYR A 158 -11.26 4.98 -24.73
N THR A 159 -12.18 5.50 -25.54
CA THR A 159 -13.09 6.59 -25.17
C THR A 159 -14.55 6.15 -25.01
N VAL A 160 -14.85 4.88 -25.34
CA VAL A 160 -16.19 4.28 -25.23
C VAL A 160 -16.11 3.02 -24.39
N TYR A 161 -17.02 2.88 -23.42
CA TYR A 161 -17.01 1.79 -22.44
C TYR A 161 -17.22 0.39 -23.06
N THR A 162 -18.18 0.24 -23.98
CA THR A 162 -18.51 -1.07 -24.58
C THR A 162 -17.31 -1.74 -25.26
N PRO A 163 -16.55 -1.09 -26.18
CA PRO A 163 -15.37 -1.70 -26.77
C PRO A 163 -14.25 -1.95 -25.74
N PHE A 164 -14.08 -1.06 -24.75
CA PHE A 164 -13.17 -1.28 -23.63
C PHE A 164 -13.51 -2.57 -22.86
N LYS A 165 -14.78 -2.74 -22.46
CA LYS A 165 -15.27 -3.93 -21.75
C LYS A 165 -15.01 -5.21 -22.55
N LYS A 166 -15.30 -5.21 -23.86
CA LYS A 166 -15.08 -6.38 -24.72
C LYS A 166 -13.60 -6.77 -24.75
N ALA A 167 -12.70 -5.79 -24.91
CA ALA A 167 -11.26 -6.03 -24.88
C ALA A 167 -10.78 -6.51 -23.49
N ALA A 168 -11.29 -5.91 -22.42
CA ALA A 168 -10.95 -6.29 -21.05
C ALA A 168 -11.35 -7.73 -20.71
N LEU A 169 -12.57 -8.14 -21.06
CA LEU A 169 -13.03 -9.51 -20.84
C LEU A 169 -12.24 -10.53 -21.66
N ALA A 170 -11.88 -10.19 -22.90
CA ALA A 170 -11.03 -11.06 -23.71
C ALA A 170 -9.66 -11.23 -23.06
N ARG A 171 -9.02 -10.13 -22.67
CA ARG A 171 -7.70 -10.15 -22.00
C ARG A 171 -7.71 -10.93 -20.69
N LEU A 172 -8.75 -10.75 -19.86
CA LEU A 172 -8.90 -11.51 -18.62
C LEU A 172 -9.09 -13.01 -18.90
N GLY A 173 -9.78 -13.37 -19.98
CA GLY A 173 -9.88 -14.73 -20.46
C GLY A 173 -8.52 -15.32 -20.85
N ASP A 174 -7.72 -14.57 -21.61
CA ASP A 174 -6.37 -14.97 -22.02
C ASP A 174 -5.43 -15.19 -20.82
N ASN A 175 -5.60 -14.41 -19.74
CA ASN A 175 -4.86 -14.54 -18.48
C ASN A 175 -5.33 -15.72 -17.61
N GLY A 176 -6.26 -16.56 -18.08
CA GLY A 176 -6.79 -17.70 -17.31
C GLY A 176 -7.84 -17.33 -16.26
N GLY A 177 -8.44 -16.14 -16.39
CA GLY A 177 -9.46 -15.58 -15.49
C GLY A 177 -8.89 -14.85 -14.28
N ILE A 178 -9.78 -14.42 -13.38
CA ILE A 178 -9.42 -13.75 -12.12
C ILE A 178 -9.33 -14.82 -11.03
N ARG A 179 -8.14 -14.97 -10.45
CA ARG A 179 -7.92 -15.87 -9.31
C ARG A 179 -7.23 -15.09 -8.19
N PRO A 180 -7.78 -15.11 -6.97
CA PRO A 180 -7.08 -14.48 -5.85
C PRO A 180 -5.76 -15.21 -5.62
N PRO A 181 -4.68 -14.50 -5.30
CA PRO A 181 -3.42 -15.10 -4.93
C PRO A 181 -3.56 -15.87 -3.60
N PRO A 182 -2.64 -16.80 -3.31
CA PRO A 182 -2.63 -17.45 -2.00
C PRO A 182 -2.42 -16.42 -0.88
N PRO A 183 -2.90 -16.70 0.35
CA PRO A 183 -2.64 -15.82 1.49
C PRO A 183 -1.14 -15.66 1.73
N PRO A 184 -0.68 -14.51 2.25
CA PRO A 184 0.73 -14.29 2.54
C PRO A 184 1.23 -15.32 3.56
N ASN A 185 2.44 -15.81 3.36
CA ASN A 185 3.14 -16.61 4.35
C ASN A 185 3.46 -15.75 5.58
N LYS A 186 3.53 -16.38 6.76
CA LYS A 186 3.89 -15.71 8.01
C LYS A 186 5.41 -15.45 8.04
N PRO A 187 5.89 -14.18 7.94
CA PRO A 187 7.31 -13.88 8.03
C PRO A 187 7.85 -14.08 9.45
N ALA A 188 9.18 -14.05 9.58
CA ALA A 188 9.85 -13.96 10.87
C ALA A 188 9.42 -12.68 11.60
N ASN A 189 9.29 -12.76 12.93
CA ASN A 189 8.98 -11.60 13.75
C ASN A 189 10.21 -10.66 13.77
N PRO A 190 10.08 -9.40 13.32
CA PRO A 190 11.19 -8.47 13.29
C PRO A 190 11.61 -7.95 14.68
N ALA A 191 10.90 -8.33 15.76
CA ALA A 191 11.10 -7.86 17.13
C ALA A 191 10.99 -6.33 17.26
N LEU A 192 10.04 -5.74 16.52
CA LEU A 192 9.71 -4.32 16.55
C LEU A 192 8.27 -4.15 17.04
N ASP A 193 8.04 -3.16 17.89
CA ASP A 193 6.69 -2.85 18.39
C ASP A 193 5.86 -2.14 17.33
N ALA A 194 4.55 -2.42 17.30
CA ALA A 194 3.59 -1.62 16.55
C ALA A 194 3.43 -0.23 17.20
N HIS A 195 3.20 0.81 16.40
CA HIS A 195 2.86 2.12 16.96
C HIS A 195 1.43 2.14 17.51
N PRO A 196 1.15 2.96 18.54
CA PRO A 196 -0.21 3.23 18.96
C PRO A 196 -1.05 3.73 17.77
N LEU A 197 -2.24 3.16 17.63
CA LEU A 197 -3.16 3.57 16.57
C LEU A 197 -3.73 4.95 16.91
N PRO A 198 -3.87 5.86 15.92
CA PRO A 198 -4.60 7.10 16.12
C PRO A 198 -6.05 6.80 16.50
N HIS A 199 -6.59 7.56 17.44
CA HIS A 199 -8.01 7.44 17.80
C HIS A 199 -8.86 7.97 16.65
N PRO A 200 -9.90 7.23 16.22
CA PRO A 200 -10.87 7.78 15.28
C PRO A 200 -11.55 9.00 15.93
N PRO A 201 -11.91 10.03 15.14
CA PRO A 201 -12.73 11.12 15.65
C PRO A 201 -14.06 10.55 16.19
N PRO A 202 -14.72 11.22 17.16
CA PRO A 202 -16.05 10.81 17.58
C PRO A 202 -16.99 10.77 16.36
N PRO A 203 -17.99 9.85 16.35
CA PRO A 203 -18.95 9.78 15.25
C PRO A 203 -19.59 11.15 15.03
N VAL A 204 -19.80 11.50 13.75
CA VAL A 204 -20.47 12.74 13.37
C VAL A 204 -21.97 12.58 13.64
N ASP A 205 -22.36 12.64 14.91
CA ASP A 205 -23.77 12.69 15.33
C ASP A 205 -24.27 14.12 15.11
N GLY A 206 -24.65 14.44 13.88
CA GLY A 206 -25.25 15.72 13.53
C GLY A 206 -26.09 15.63 12.27
N PRO A 207 -27.21 16.38 12.17
CA PRO A 207 -27.99 16.42 10.93
C PRO A 207 -27.11 16.91 9.79
N ARG A 208 -27.21 16.23 8.65
CA ARG A 208 -26.55 16.63 7.40
C ARG A 208 -27.01 18.07 7.09
N PRO A 209 -26.11 19.04 6.84
CA PRO A 209 -26.53 20.37 6.42
C PRO A 209 -27.38 20.24 5.13
N PRO A 210 -28.39 21.11 4.96
CA PRO A 210 -29.39 21.00 3.90
C PRO A 210 -28.78 21.01 2.49
#